data_AF-A0AAP2UYN8-F1
#
_entry.id   AF-A0AAP2UYN8-F1
#
_cell.length_a   1.000
_cell.length_b   1.000
_cell.length_c   1.000
_cell.angle_alpha   90.00
_cell.angle_beta   90.00
_cell.angle_gamma   90.00
#
_symmetry.space_group_name_H-M   'P 1'
#
loop_
_entity.id
_entity.type
_entity.pdbx_description
1 polymer ?
#
loop_
_entity_poly.entity_id
_entity_poly.type
_entity_poly.pdbx_seq_one_letter_code
_entity_poly.pdbx_strand_id
1 'polypeptide(L)'
;MTSVPHLAPRLRYLAGRAMRLDAASLWTRARAAGARHDRNPVAVAADMMWEAGVHGVGFQDYIDYDFAILTREERATYMTNPVSNRLSLTFDDPAYRHVFHDKVEFNRVFDAHLQREWLVLREDNADELRAFADRHGVIVTKEPLGHQGRGVHRYHTDAVTDWSAFHRGLLARGEILVEEVIRQHEDLAALCAGTVNTTRVTAFFDGETTHILAMAQKFGRGAVSDQNTFGGFYAMLDERGRATGAGYDSCNRVYETHPDSGVRISDFELPRFDEVVAFVDRVARVVPQVRYVGWDIAVTAHGPVLVEGNWAAGVYENKPSATGIRTGHKDRYLTAIGAAKPVSRHRTGERVAA
;
A
#
# COMPACT_ATOMS: atom_id res chain seq x y z
N MET A 1 -15.45 -37.34 -10.95
CA MET A 1 -16.73 -36.69 -11.30
C MET A 1 -16.52 -35.19 -11.27
N THR A 2 -16.50 -34.58 -12.45
CA THR A 2 -16.26 -33.16 -12.69
C THR A 2 -17.41 -32.32 -12.13
N SER A 3 -17.14 -31.50 -11.11
CA SER A 3 -18.10 -30.53 -10.58
C SER A 3 -18.38 -29.47 -11.65
N VAL A 4 -19.64 -29.38 -12.08
CA VAL A 4 -20.14 -28.29 -12.92
C VAL A 4 -19.89 -26.95 -12.19
N PRO A 5 -19.22 -25.96 -12.80
CA PRO A 5 -19.02 -24.68 -12.15
C PRO A 5 -20.38 -24.00 -11.94
N HIS A 6 -20.69 -23.60 -10.71
CA HIS A 6 -21.90 -22.85 -10.38
C HIS A 6 -21.93 -21.53 -11.18
N LEU A 7 -22.67 -21.52 -12.30
CA LEU A 7 -22.83 -20.38 -13.20
C LEU A 7 -23.66 -19.23 -12.58
N ALA A 8 -24.63 -19.56 -11.72
CA ALA A 8 -25.58 -18.60 -11.16
C ALA A 8 -24.96 -17.53 -10.24
N PRO A 9 -24.02 -17.85 -9.32
CA PRO A 9 -23.32 -16.84 -8.51
C PRO A 9 -22.46 -15.89 -9.34
N ARG A 10 -21.79 -16.40 -10.38
CA ARG A 10 -20.98 -15.58 -11.31
C ARG A 10 -21.85 -14.62 -12.11
N LEU A 11 -22.98 -15.08 -12.63
CA LEU A 11 -23.94 -14.25 -13.36
C LEU A 11 -24.56 -13.17 -12.47
N ARG A 12 -24.94 -13.50 -11.21
CA ARG A 12 -25.43 -12.50 -10.23
C ARG A 12 -24.36 -11.46 -9.86
N TYR A 13 -23.11 -11.89 -9.69
CA TYR A 13 -21.98 -11.00 -9.42
C TYR A 13 -21.71 -10.05 -10.60
N LEU A 14 -21.70 -10.56 -11.82
CA LEU A 14 -21.52 -9.76 -13.03
C LEU A 14 -22.69 -8.79 -13.26
N ALA A 15 -23.93 -9.22 -13.02
CA ALA A 15 -25.11 -8.37 -13.08
C ALA A 15 -25.05 -7.24 -12.03
N GLY A 16 -24.66 -7.55 -10.79
CA GLY A 16 -24.47 -6.55 -9.74
C GLY A 16 -23.37 -5.53 -10.03
N ARG A 17 -22.32 -5.92 -10.76
CA ARG A 17 -21.29 -4.99 -11.26
C ARG A 17 -21.76 -4.15 -12.43
N ALA A 18 -22.51 -4.73 -13.37
CA ALA A 18 -23.09 -4.00 -14.49
C ALA A 18 -24.04 -2.88 -14.02
N MET A 19 -24.83 -3.13 -12.96
CA MET A 19 -25.70 -2.11 -12.36
C MET A 19 -24.96 -0.98 -11.62
N ARG A 20 -23.66 -1.16 -11.33
CA ARG A 20 -22.80 -0.15 -10.68
C ARG A 20 -21.74 0.40 -11.64
N LEU A 21 -21.85 0.09 -12.92
CA LEU A 21 -20.89 0.50 -13.92
C LEU A 21 -21.07 2.00 -14.21
N ASP A 22 -20.06 2.79 -13.85
CA ASP A 22 -19.97 4.17 -14.30
C ASP A 22 -19.47 4.20 -15.75
N ALA A 23 -20.41 4.24 -16.69
CA ALA A 23 -20.14 4.26 -18.12
C ALA A 23 -19.34 5.51 -18.53
N ALA A 24 -19.53 6.65 -17.86
CA ALA A 24 -18.80 7.88 -18.16
C ALA A 24 -17.32 7.74 -17.74
N SER A 25 -17.07 7.18 -16.55
CA SER A 25 -15.72 6.89 -16.07
C SER A 25 -15.00 5.85 -16.95
N LEU A 26 -15.69 4.76 -17.34
CA LEU A 26 -15.15 3.78 -18.28
C LEU A 26 -14.73 4.43 -19.61
N TRP A 27 -15.62 5.24 -20.20
CA TRP A 27 -15.34 5.88 -21.48
C TRP A 27 -14.19 6.88 -21.40
N THR A 28 -14.11 7.63 -20.29
CA THR A 28 -13.02 8.57 -20.02
C THR A 28 -11.67 7.86 -19.97
N ARG A 29 -11.60 6.75 -19.24
CA ARG A 29 -10.40 5.91 -19.12
C ARG A 29 -10.01 5.29 -20.46
N ALA A 30 -10.98 4.76 -21.21
CA ALA A 30 -10.75 4.14 -22.50
C ALA A 30 -10.23 5.14 -23.54
N ARG A 31 -10.75 6.38 -23.56
CA ARG A 31 -10.24 7.46 -24.40
C ARG A 31 -8.81 7.85 -24.03
N ALA A 32 -8.51 7.99 -22.74
CA ALA A 32 -7.18 8.34 -22.27
C ALA A 32 -6.15 7.25 -22.63
N ALA A 33 -6.48 5.97 -22.42
CA ALA A 33 -5.63 4.84 -22.80
C ALA A 33 -5.48 4.73 -24.32
N GLY A 34 -6.57 4.91 -25.08
CA GLY A 34 -6.55 4.89 -26.54
C GLY A 34 -5.63 5.96 -27.13
N ALA A 35 -5.73 7.20 -26.63
CA ALA A 35 -4.87 8.30 -27.06
C ALA A 35 -3.38 8.05 -26.71
N ARG A 36 -3.11 7.46 -25.55
CA ARG A 36 -1.73 7.19 -25.09
C ARG A 36 -1.04 6.11 -25.91
N HIS A 37 -1.77 5.04 -26.21
CA HIS A 37 -1.22 3.81 -26.75
C HIS A 37 -1.52 3.61 -28.24
N ASP A 38 -2.03 4.66 -28.90
CA ASP A 38 -2.50 4.63 -30.28
C ASP A 38 -3.49 3.47 -30.55
N ARG A 39 -4.50 3.36 -29.67
CA ARG A 39 -5.55 2.33 -29.75
C ARG A 39 -6.92 2.94 -29.91
N ASN A 40 -7.80 2.23 -30.63
CA ASN A 40 -9.20 2.62 -30.76
C ASN A 40 -9.91 2.60 -29.38
N PRO A 41 -10.45 3.73 -28.90
CA PRO A 41 -11.08 3.80 -27.57
C PRO A 41 -12.28 2.86 -27.38
N VAL A 42 -13.03 2.55 -28.43
CA VAL A 42 -14.16 1.59 -28.37
C VAL A 42 -13.64 0.18 -28.14
N ALA A 43 -12.57 -0.20 -28.86
CA ALA A 43 -11.92 -1.50 -28.66
C ALA A 43 -11.32 -1.60 -27.25
N VAL A 44 -10.68 -0.54 -26.76
CA VAL A 44 -10.15 -0.47 -25.39
C VAL A 44 -11.29 -0.61 -24.36
N ALA A 45 -12.42 0.09 -24.53
CA ALA A 45 -13.56 -0.02 -23.62
C ALA A 45 -14.14 -1.44 -23.58
N ALA A 46 -14.26 -2.10 -24.74
CA ALA A 46 -14.71 -3.49 -24.83
C ALA A 46 -13.72 -4.46 -24.14
N ASP A 47 -12.42 -4.27 -24.38
CA ASP A 47 -11.36 -5.06 -23.76
C ASP A 47 -11.30 -4.87 -22.24
N MET A 48 -11.44 -3.63 -21.74
CA MET A 48 -11.55 -3.35 -20.30
C MET A 48 -12.71 -4.10 -19.65
N MET A 49 -13.90 -4.11 -20.29
CA MET A 49 -15.06 -4.86 -19.77
C MET A 49 -14.82 -6.37 -19.77
N TRP A 50 -14.19 -6.89 -20.83
CA TRP A 50 -13.83 -8.30 -20.93
C TRP A 50 -12.83 -8.71 -19.84
N GLU A 51 -11.72 -7.99 -19.71
CA GLU A 51 -10.68 -8.23 -18.71
C GLU A 51 -11.25 -8.13 -17.28
N ALA A 52 -12.12 -7.15 -17.05
CA ALA A 52 -12.80 -7.01 -15.77
C ALA A 52 -13.74 -8.18 -15.48
N GLY A 53 -14.53 -8.63 -16.45
CA GLY A 53 -15.53 -9.70 -16.29
C GLY A 53 -14.93 -11.10 -16.18
N VAL A 54 -13.85 -11.37 -16.92
CA VAL A 54 -13.30 -12.71 -17.11
C VAL A 54 -12.04 -12.95 -16.29
N HIS A 55 -11.10 -12.01 -16.30
CA HIS A 55 -9.78 -12.18 -15.68
C HIS A 55 -9.62 -11.46 -14.35
N GLY A 56 -10.60 -10.65 -13.95
CA GLY A 56 -10.56 -9.94 -12.67
C GLY A 56 -9.59 -8.78 -12.66
N VAL A 57 -9.51 -8.04 -13.77
CA VAL A 57 -8.69 -6.83 -13.88
C VAL A 57 -9.55 -5.61 -13.52
N GLY A 58 -9.13 -4.81 -12.53
CA GLY A 58 -9.81 -3.54 -12.25
C GLY A 58 -9.63 -2.56 -13.40
N PHE A 59 -10.59 -1.65 -13.61
CA PHE A 59 -10.43 -0.59 -14.63
C PHE A 59 -9.26 0.35 -14.31
N GLN A 60 -8.87 0.50 -13.05
CA GLN A 60 -7.66 1.24 -12.69
C GLN A 60 -6.41 0.41 -13.01
N ASP A 61 -6.34 -0.86 -12.60
CA ASP A 61 -5.22 -1.77 -12.90
C ASP A 61 -4.92 -1.84 -14.41
N TYR A 62 -5.97 -1.92 -15.23
CA TYR A 62 -5.85 -1.92 -16.69
C TYR A 62 -5.10 -0.69 -17.21
N ILE A 63 -5.37 0.48 -16.60
CA ILE A 63 -4.79 1.77 -16.99
C ILE A 63 -3.39 1.93 -16.39
N ASP A 64 -3.22 1.61 -15.11
CA ASP A 64 -1.96 1.79 -14.39
C ASP A 64 -0.85 0.93 -14.99
N TYR A 65 -1.18 -0.31 -15.40
CA TYR A 65 -0.20 -1.28 -15.92
C TYR A 65 -0.26 -1.45 -17.45
N ASP A 66 -0.87 -0.49 -18.16
CA ASP A 66 -0.93 -0.42 -19.64
C ASP A 66 -1.40 -1.71 -20.34
N PHE A 67 -2.47 -2.34 -19.83
CA PHE A 67 -2.99 -3.59 -20.41
C PHE A 67 -3.32 -3.47 -21.90
N ALA A 68 -3.67 -2.27 -22.40
CA ALA A 68 -3.98 -2.00 -23.80
C ALA A 68 -2.85 -2.36 -24.79
N ILE A 69 -1.59 -2.43 -24.33
CA ILE A 69 -0.44 -2.76 -25.18
C ILE A 69 0.14 -4.15 -24.91
N LEU A 70 -0.40 -4.89 -23.94
CA LEU A 70 0.07 -6.21 -23.56
C LEU A 70 -0.63 -7.32 -24.34
N THR A 71 0.12 -8.37 -24.66
CA THR A 71 -0.42 -9.65 -25.17
C THR A 71 -1.15 -10.40 -24.07
N ARG A 72 -1.92 -11.43 -24.44
CA ARG A 72 -2.63 -12.27 -23.48
C ARG A 72 -1.69 -13.00 -22.50
N GLU A 73 -0.55 -13.47 -23.00
CA GLU A 73 0.46 -14.17 -22.19
C GLU A 73 1.10 -13.20 -21.18
N GLU A 74 1.47 -12.01 -21.63
CA GLU A 74 2.00 -10.96 -20.76
C GLU A 74 0.97 -10.56 -19.68
N ARG A 75 -0.29 -10.31 -20.06
CA ARG A 75 -1.37 -9.97 -19.11
C ARG A 75 -1.57 -11.05 -18.05
N ALA A 76 -1.38 -12.33 -18.39
CA ALA A 76 -1.56 -13.43 -17.45
C ALA A 76 -0.60 -13.36 -16.26
N THR A 77 0.56 -12.71 -16.43
CA THR A 77 1.62 -12.55 -15.42
C THR A 77 1.36 -11.40 -14.43
N TYR A 78 0.36 -10.55 -14.64
CA TYR A 78 0.10 -9.40 -13.76
C TYR A 78 -0.78 -9.74 -12.57
N MET A 79 -0.36 -9.29 -11.40
CA MET A 79 -1.22 -9.23 -10.23
C MET A 79 -2.20 -8.06 -10.36
N THR A 80 -3.41 -8.22 -9.83
CA THR A 80 -4.47 -7.19 -9.92
C THR A 80 -5.14 -7.01 -8.57
N ASN A 81 -5.70 -5.83 -8.32
CA ASN A 81 -6.35 -5.53 -7.05
C ASN A 81 -7.49 -6.50 -6.73
N PRO A 82 -8.37 -6.92 -7.68
CA PRO A 82 -9.38 -7.93 -7.41
C PRO A 82 -8.82 -9.31 -7.04
N VAL A 83 -7.65 -9.69 -7.58
CA VAL A 83 -6.98 -10.96 -7.23
C VAL A 83 -6.31 -10.84 -5.86
N SER A 84 -5.56 -9.76 -5.61
CA SER A 84 -4.95 -9.43 -4.31
C SER A 84 -5.99 -9.46 -3.18
N ASN A 85 -7.12 -8.76 -3.35
CA ASN A 85 -8.19 -8.74 -2.36
C ASN A 85 -8.78 -10.14 -2.09
N ARG A 86 -8.84 -11.01 -3.10
CA ARG A 86 -9.27 -12.40 -2.88
C ARG A 86 -8.28 -13.18 -2.03
N LEU A 87 -6.98 -12.95 -2.21
CA LEU A 87 -5.93 -13.55 -1.38
C LEU A 87 -6.08 -13.09 0.07
N SER A 88 -6.19 -11.79 0.32
CA SER A 88 -6.44 -11.25 1.67
C SER A 88 -7.66 -11.89 2.33
N LEU A 89 -8.79 -11.96 1.61
CA LEU A 89 -10.02 -12.57 2.12
C LEU A 89 -9.93 -14.09 2.35
N THR A 90 -8.94 -14.77 1.76
CA THR A 90 -8.74 -16.21 1.88
C THR A 90 -7.76 -16.56 2.99
N PHE A 91 -6.71 -15.76 3.16
CA PHE A 91 -5.57 -16.08 4.01
C PHE A 91 -5.45 -15.22 5.27
N ASP A 92 -6.15 -14.08 5.34
CA ASP A 92 -6.14 -13.25 6.55
C ASP A 92 -7.36 -13.55 7.40
N ASP A 93 -7.14 -13.91 8.67
CA ASP A 93 -8.22 -14.14 9.61
C ASP A 93 -8.97 -12.82 9.90
N PRO A 94 -10.29 -12.74 9.62
CA PRO A 94 -11.08 -11.56 9.93
C PRO A 94 -10.99 -11.09 11.38
N ALA A 95 -10.78 -12.02 12.33
CA ALA A 95 -10.68 -11.71 13.75
C ALA A 95 -9.45 -10.85 14.08
N TYR A 96 -8.42 -10.80 13.24
CA TYR A 96 -7.15 -10.12 13.51
C TYR A 96 -6.90 -8.88 12.63
N ARG A 97 -7.77 -8.61 11.65
CA ARG A 97 -7.60 -7.47 10.73
C ARG A 97 -7.72 -6.11 11.42
N HIS A 98 -8.39 -6.04 12.58
CA HIS A 98 -8.55 -4.83 13.37
C HIS A 98 -7.20 -4.21 13.78
N VAL A 99 -6.22 -5.06 14.10
CA VAL A 99 -4.83 -4.65 14.41
C VAL A 99 -4.19 -3.83 13.28
N PHE A 100 -4.58 -4.07 12.03
CA PHE A 100 -4.06 -3.37 10.84
C PHE A 100 -4.96 -2.22 10.38
N HIS A 101 -6.10 -2.00 11.06
CA HIS A 101 -7.04 -0.92 10.77
C HIS A 101 -6.89 0.24 11.75
N ASP A 102 -6.71 -0.07 13.03
CA ASP A 102 -6.51 0.92 14.09
C ASP A 102 -5.01 1.17 14.28
N LYS A 103 -4.55 2.38 13.94
CA LYS A 103 -3.12 2.74 14.05
C LYS A 103 -2.61 2.74 15.48
N VAL A 104 -3.46 2.98 16.48
CA VAL A 104 -3.04 2.95 17.88
C VAL A 104 -2.84 1.49 18.32
N GLU A 105 -3.76 0.60 17.94
CA GLU A 105 -3.58 -0.83 18.20
C GLU A 105 -2.38 -1.40 17.44
N PHE A 106 -2.23 -1.03 16.17
CA PHE A 106 -1.05 -1.36 15.38
C PHE A 106 0.23 -0.94 16.11
N ASN A 107 0.30 0.31 16.58
CA ASN A 107 1.48 0.79 17.28
C ASN A 107 1.75 0.00 18.57
N ARG A 108 0.71 -0.35 19.34
CA ARG A 108 0.87 -1.19 20.54
C ARG A 108 1.41 -2.57 20.22
N VAL A 109 0.87 -3.23 19.18
CA VAL A 109 1.26 -4.59 18.80
C VAL A 109 2.67 -4.62 18.20
N PHE A 110 3.02 -3.61 17.43
CA PHE A 110 4.30 -3.53 16.70
C PHE A 110 5.31 -2.58 17.34
N ASP A 111 5.12 -2.14 18.59
CA ASP A 111 5.90 -1.09 19.26
C ASP A 111 7.42 -1.28 19.14
N ALA A 112 7.88 -2.51 19.40
CA ALA A 112 9.29 -2.91 19.31
C ALA A 112 9.90 -2.71 17.91
N HIS A 113 9.08 -2.59 16.86
CA HIS A 113 9.48 -2.44 15.46
C HIS A 113 9.28 -1.03 14.91
N LEU A 114 8.66 -0.12 15.68
CA LEU A 114 8.44 1.26 15.26
C LEU A 114 9.68 2.14 15.45
N GLN A 115 10.43 1.87 16.53
CA GLN A 115 11.68 2.58 16.90
C GLN A 115 11.53 4.11 16.91
N ARG A 116 10.37 4.59 17.39
CA ARG A 116 10.04 6.01 17.52
C ARG A 116 9.10 6.20 18.71
N GLU A 117 9.13 7.35 19.34
CA GLU A 117 8.13 7.67 20.36
C GLU A 117 6.75 7.94 19.74
N TRP A 118 5.70 7.58 20.47
CA TRP A 118 4.32 7.91 20.12
C TRP A 118 3.48 8.16 21.37
N LEU A 119 2.42 8.96 21.22
CA LEU A 119 1.51 9.37 22.27
C LEU A 119 0.07 9.27 21.78
N VAL A 120 -0.82 8.78 22.64
CA VAL A 120 -2.27 8.83 22.41
C VAL A 120 -2.85 9.98 23.22
N LEU A 121 -3.54 10.89 22.55
CA LEU A 121 -4.22 12.00 23.18
C LEU A 121 -5.47 11.53 23.93
N ARG A 122 -5.65 12.11 25.11
CA ARG A 122 -6.81 11.97 26.00
C ARG A 122 -7.25 13.38 26.40
N GLU A 123 -8.44 13.52 26.98
CA GLU A 123 -8.97 14.83 27.34
C GLU A 123 -8.10 15.59 28.35
N ASP A 124 -7.27 14.90 29.14
CA ASP A 124 -6.55 15.42 30.30
C ASP A 124 -5.02 15.49 30.12
N ASN A 125 -4.48 15.18 28.94
CA ASN A 125 -3.02 15.01 28.76
C ASN A 125 -2.32 16.08 27.91
N ALA A 126 -2.83 17.33 27.94
CA ALA A 126 -2.22 18.44 27.20
C ALA A 126 -0.74 18.69 27.58
N ASP A 127 -0.38 18.52 28.86
CA ASP A 127 1.01 18.68 29.31
C ASP A 127 1.92 17.56 28.80
N GLU A 128 1.41 16.33 28.67
CA GLU A 128 2.15 15.22 28.04
C GLU A 128 2.42 15.51 26.56
N LEU A 129 1.43 16.04 25.83
CA LEU A 129 1.60 16.44 24.43
C LEU A 129 2.66 17.52 24.29
N ARG A 130 2.64 18.54 25.15
CA ARG A 130 3.66 19.59 25.17
C ARG A 130 5.05 19.01 25.41
N ALA A 131 5.19 18.19 26.46
CA ALA A 131 6.48 17.57 26.80
C ALA A 131 7.01 16.68 25.66
N PHE A 132 6.11 15.97 24.97
CA PHE A 132 6.44 15.19 23.78
C PHE A 132 6.94 16.09 22.64
N ALA A 133 6.20 17.14 22.32
CA ALA A 133 6.53 18.09 21.27
C ALA A 133 7.86 18.82 21.51
N ASP A 134 8.13 19.23 22.75
CA ASP A 134 9.37 19.91 23.14
C ASP A 134 10.62 19.03 22.91
N ARG A 135 10.50 17.69 23.00
CA ARG A 135 11.60 16.76 22.70
C ARG A 135 11.91 16.63 21.21
N HIS A 136 10.89 16.72 20.36
CA HIS A 136 10.98 16.31 18.95
C HIS A 136 11.03 17.47 17.96
N GLY A 137 10.52 18.66 18.30
CA GLY A 137 10.52 19.86 17.45
C GLY A 137 9.55 19.82 16.27
N VAL A 138 9.28 18.63 15.72
CA VAL A 138 8.26 18.37 14.71
C VAL A 138 7.52 17.09 15.09
N ILE A 139 6.20 17.11 14.99
CA ILE A 139 5.34 15.96 15.29
C ILE A 139 4.45 15.64 14.10
N VAL A 140 4.12 14.36 13.95
CA VAL A 140 3.09 13.89 13.02
C VAL A 140 1.88 13.45 13.81
N THR A 141 0.70 13.89 13.40
CA THR A 141 -0.57 13.48 14.01
C THR A 141 -1.37 12.65 13.02
N LYS A 142 -2.15 11.70 13.54
CA LYS A 142 -2.92 10.76 12.75
C LYS A 142 -4.29 10.50 13.36
N GLU A 143 -5.31 10.40 12.51
CA GLU A 143 -6.56 9.74 12.85
C GLU A 143 -6.32 8.21 12.91
N PRO A 144 -6.76 7.50 13.98
CA PRO A 144 -6.49 6.07 14.14
C PRO A 144 -7.10 5.23 13.02
N LEU A 145 -8.33 5.56 12.63
CA LEU A 145 -9.10 4.87 11.60
C LEU A 145 -9.02 5.68 10.30
N GLY A 146 -8.34 5.13 9.30
CA GLY A 146 -8.20 5.80 8.01
C GLY A 146 -7.21 5.11 7.09
N HIS A 147 -7.31 5.41 5.80
CA HIS A 147 -6.45 4.84 4.75
C HIS A 147 -5.94 5.96 3.83
N GLN A 148 -4.85 5.70 3.10
CA GLN A 148 -4.33 6.57 2.03
C GLN A 148 -3.82 7.95 2.50
N GLY A 149 -3.29 8.05 3.72
CA GLY A 149 -2.72 9.29 4.25
C GLY A 149 -3.73 10.41 4.55
N ARG A 150 -5.04 10.13 4.45
CA ARG A 150 -6.07 11.07 4.94
C ARG A 150 -6.04 11.10 6.46
N GLY A 151 -6.13 12.30 7.04
CA GLY A 151 -6.05 12.49 8.50
C GLY A 151 -4.64 12.41 9.05
N VAL A 152 -3.60 12.65 8.22
CA VAL A 152 -2.21 12.74 8.66
C VAL A 152 -1.73 14.18 8.50
N HIS A 153 -1.22 14.80 9.56
CA HIS A 153 -0.71 16.17 9.52
C HIS A 153 0.67 16.27 10.17
N ARG A 154 1.43 17.28 9.75
CA ARG A 154 2.74 17.62 10.32
C ARG A 154 2.64 18.99 10.98
N TYR A 155 3.11 19.08 12.21
CA TYR A 155 3.16 20.34 12.96
C TYR A 155 4.59 20.63 13.41
N HIS A 156 5.02 21.87 13.18
CA HIS A 156 6.24 22.41 13.77
C HIS A 156 5.89 22.98 15.15
N THR A 157 6.61 22.57 16.18
CA THR A 157 6.21 22.82 17.57
C THR A 157 6.47 24.27 17.99
N ASP A 158 7.40 24.94 17.33
CA ASP A 158 7.68 26.38 17.47
C ASP A 158 6.50 27.28 17.05
N ALA A 159 5.62 26.79 16.19
CA ALA A 159 4.40 27.48 15.77
C ALA A 159 3.25 27.37 16.79
N VAL A 160 3.39 26.53 17.83
CA VAL A 160 2.35 26.30 18.84
C VAL A 160 2.58 27.21 20.05
N THR A 161 1.68 28.18 20.26
CA THR A 161 1.77 29.13 21.36
C THR A 161 0.82 28.80 22.53
N ASP A 162 -0.33 28.16 22.25
CA ASP A 162 -1.29 27.69 23.25
C ASP A 162 -1.48 26.18 23.12
N TRP A 163 -0.80 25.43 23.98
CA TRP A 163 -0.83 23.97 24.00
C TRP A 163 -2.18 23.40 24.40
N SER A 164 -2.93 24.07 25.28
CA SER A 164 -4.26 23.61 25.67
C SER A 164 -5.26 23.78 24.51
N ALA A 165 -5.19 24.89 23.78
CA ALA A 165 -6.02 25.09 22.59
C ALA A 165 -5.63 24.14 21.45
N PHE A 166 -4.33 23.94 21.22
CA PHE A 166 -3.82 23.01 20.21
C PHE A 166 -4.27 21.57 20.49
N HIS A 167 -4.10 21.11 21.73
CA HIS A 167 -4.55 19.79 22.19
C HIS A 167 -6.06 19.57 21.98
N ARG A 168 -6.90 20.51 22.44
CA ARG A 168 -8.36 20.45 22.17
C ARG A 168 -8.68 20.43 20.69
N GLY A 169 -7.93 21.18 19.88
CA GLY A 169 -8.09 21.20 18.43
C GLY A 169 -7.78 19.85 17.76
N LEU A 170 -6.73 19.16 18.20
CA LEU A 170 -6.39 17.82 17.72
C LEU A 170 -7.48 16.81 18.08
N LEU A 171 -7.95 16.82 19.34
CA LEU A 171 -9.06 15.98 19.80
C LEU A 171 -10.33 16.21 18.96
N ALA A 172 -10.68 17.46 18.71
CA ALA A 172 -11.86 17.81 17.92
C ALA A 172 -11.80 17.33 16.46
N ARG A 173 -10.58 17.17 15.90
CA ARG A 173 -10.35 16.62 14.55
C ARG A 173 -10.16 15.10 14.54
N GLY A 174 -10.17 14.44 15.70
CA GLY A 174 -9.91 13.00 15.80
C GLY A 174 -8.44 12.61 15.63
N GLU A 175 -7.52 13.58 15.63
CA GLU A 175 -6.09 13.39 15.44
C GLU A 175 -5.43 12.95 16.76
N ILE A 176 -5.79 11.76 17.23
CA ILE A 176 -5.44 11.33 18.58
C ILE A 176 -4.12 10.55 18.67
N LEU A 177 -3.55 10.10 17.55
CA LEU A 177 -2.23 9.47 17.55
C LEU A 177 -1.17 10.50 17.15
N VAL A 178 -0.20 10.73 18.03
CA VAL A 178 0.94 11.62 17.81
C VAL A 178 2.20 10.78 17.74
N GLU A 179 3.06 11.03 16.75
CA GLU A 179 4.28 10.27 16.53
C GLU A 179 5.47 11.20 16.28
N GLU A 180 6.64 10.75 16.74
CA GLU A 180 7.94 11.30 16.35
C GLU A 180 8.15 11.13 14.84
N VAL A 181 8.77 12.14 14.21
CA VAL A 181 9.16 12.08 12.80
C VAL A 181 10.30 11.07 12.62
N ILE A 182 10.10 10.08 11.75
CA ILE A 182 11.13 9.12 11.39
C ILE A 182 12.28 9.83 10.66
N ARG A 183 13.51 9.64 11.16
CA ARG A 183 14.74 10.05 10.48
C ARG A 183 15.24 8.92 9.58
N GLN A 184 14.95 9.03 8.30
CA GLN A 184 15.34 8.05 7.29
C GLN A 184 16.84 8.11 6.93
N HIS A 185 17.32 7.06 6.28
CA HIS A 185 18.68 6.93 5.75
C HIS A 185 19.04 8.07 4.79
N GLU A 186 20.33 8.42 4.71
CA GLU A 186 20.81 9.54 3.90
C GLU A 186 20.49 9.37 2.40
N ASP A 187 20.59 8.15 1.86
CA ASP A 187 20.21 7.85 0.47
C ASP A 187 18.73 8.15 0.17
N LEU A 188 17.83 7.88 1.13
CA LEU A 188 16.41 8.21 1.00
C LEU A 188 16.18 9.73 1.17
N ALA A 189 16.91 10.36 2.09
CA ALA A 189 16.85 11.81 2.30
C ALA A 189 17.37 12.60 1.09
N ALA A 190 18.35 12.07 0.35
CA ALA A 190 18.85 12.67 -0.89
C ALA A 190 17.78 12.75 -1.99
N LEU A 191 16.81 11.83 -1.98
CA LEU A 191 15.64 11.91 -2.85
C LEU A 191 14.66 12.98 -2.35
N CYS A 192 14.23 12.87 -1.09
CA CYS A 192 13.34 13.84 -0.46
C CYS A 192 13.43 13.77 1.07
N ALA A 193 14.17 14.68 1.71
CA ALA A 193 14.25 14.75 3.17
C ALA A 193 12.96 15.24 3.85
N GLY A 194 12.11 15.97 3.12
CA GLY A 194 10.87 16.55 3.64
C GLY A 194 9.70 15.55 3.76
N THR A 195 9.89 14.29 3.36
CA THR A 195 8.90 13.22 3.44
C THR A 195 9.61 11.92 3.80
N VAL A 196 8.98 11.06 4.61
CA VAL A 196 9.49 9.70 4.81
C VAL A 196 9.19 8.88 3.55
N ASN A 197 10.23 8.46 2.84
CA ASN A 197 10.14 7.69 1.60
C ASN A 197 10.07 6.20 1.95
N THR A 198 8.87 5.64 1.95
CA THR A 198 8.63 4.26 2.36
C THR A 198 8.83 3.26 1.22
N THR A 199 9.36 2.09 1.54
CA THR A 199 9.29 0.93 0.66
C THR A 199 8.05 0.13 0.99
N ARG A 200 7.15 -0.05 0.02
CA ARG A 200 6.07 -1.03 0.09
C ARG A 200 6.65 -2.41 -0.20
N VAL A 201 6.56 -3.32 0.76
CA VAL A 201 6.89 -4.74 0.59
C VAL A 201 5.61 -5.56 0.74
N THR A 202 5.10 -6.09 -0.37
CA THR A 202 3.99 -7.04 -0.33
C THR A 202 4.54 -8.43 -0.06
N ALA A 203 4.10 -9.05 1.03
CA ALA A 203 4.62 -10.32 1.49
C ALA A 203 3.51 -11.31 1.88
N PHE A 204 3.83 -12.60 1.82
CA PHE A 204 2.98 -13.70 2.28
C PHE A 204 3.70 -14.57 3.31
N PHE A 205 3.14 -14.71 4.50
CA PHE A 205 3.64 -15.63 5.52
C PHE A 205 2.97 -17.00 5.36
N ASP A 206 3.77 -18.05 5.10
CA ASP A 206 3.22 -19.39 4.86
C ASP A 206 2.92 -20.18 6.16
N GLY A 207 3.38 -19.68 7.31
CA GLY A 207 3.34 -20.33 8.62
C GLY A 207 4.74 -20.66 9.16
N GLU A 208 5.73 -20.71 8.28
CA GLU A 208 7.14 -20.99 8.58
C GLU A 208 8.06 -19.88 8.09
N THR A 209 7.86 -19.41 6.85
CA THR A 209 8.70 -18.41 6.16
C THR A 209 7.84 -17.32 5.52
N THR A 210 8.40 -16.11 5.46
CA THR A 210 7.79 -14.97 4.78
C THR A 210 8.34 -14.84 3.36
N HIS A 211 7.45 -14.87 2.37
CA HIS A 211 7.75 -14.75 0.94
C HIS A 211 7.50 -13.33 0.48
N ILE A 212 8.53 -12.64 -0.02
CA ILE A 212 8.37 -11.33 -0.65
C ILE A 212 7.83 -11.52 -2.07
N LEU A 213 6.70 -10.88 -2.36
CA LEU A 213 5.96 -11.07 -3.61
C LEU A 213 6.22 -9.92 -4.59
N ALA A 214 6.28 -8.69 -4.07
CA ALA A 214 6.57 -7.48 -4.83
C ALA A 214 7.13 -6.39 -3.90
N MET A 215 7.96 -5.51 -4.47
CA MET A 215 8.49 -4.35 -3.76
C MET A 215 8.38 -3.11 -4.63
N ALA A 216 8.00 -1.99 -4.01
CA ALA A 216 7.97 -0.68 -4.65
C ALA A 216 8.53 0.37 -3.71
N GLN A 217 9.53 1.11 -4.15
CA GLN A 217 9.98 2.31 -3.44
C GLN A 217 9.04 3.46 -3.77
N LYS A 218 8.47 4.10 -2.75
CA LYS A 218 7.72 5.34 -2.89
C LYS A 218 8.64 6.53 -2.65
N PHE A 219 8.39 7.60 -3.41
CA PHE A 219 9.16 8.84 -3.38
C PHE A 219 8.22 9.99 -3.02
N GLY A 220 8.56 10.71 -1.95
CA GLY A 220 7.82 11.85 -1.45
C GLY A 220 8.11 13.15 -2.20
N ARG A 221 7.43 14.23 -1.81
CA ARG A 221 7.49 15.55 -2.47
C ARG A 221 7.53 16.71 -1.48
N GLY A 222 8.09 16.48 -0.29
CA GLY A 222 8.17 17.45 0.82
C GLY A 222 6.91 17.56 1.68
N ALA A 223 5.85 16.83 1.31
CA ALA A 223 4.61 16.71 2.07
C ALA A 223 4.77 15.74 3.26
N VAL A 224 3.74 15.66 4.11
CA VAL A 224 3.74 14.75 5.27
C VAL A 224 3.81 13.27 4.90
N SER A 225 3.48 12.92 3.66
CA SER A 225 3.44 11.54 3.19
C SER A 225 3.85 11.37 1.74
N ASP A 226 4.30 10.17 1.39
CA ASP A 226 4.78 9.77 0.06
C ASP A 226 3.69 9.21 -0.86
N GLN A 227 2.43 9.23 -0.44
CA GLN A 227 1.33 8.76 -1.27
C GLN A 227 1.02 9.73 -2.42
N ASN A 228 0.43 9.19 -3.49
CA ASN A 228 0.05 9.94 -4.70
C ASN A 228 -0.85 11.15 -4.42
N THR A 229 -1.68 11.10 -3.36
CA THR A 229 -2.53 12.22 -2.92
C THR A 229 -1.73 13.45 -2.48
N PHE A 230 -0.47 13.24 -2.05
CA PHE A 230 0.48 14.27 -1.68
C PHE A 230 1.52 14.56 -2.78
N GLY A 231 1.27 14.05 -3.99
CA GLY A 231 2.14 14.20 -5.16
C GLY A 231 3.24 13.14 -5.26
N GLY A 232 3.32 12.20 -4.31
CA GLY A 232 4.28 11.11 -4.37
C GLY A 232 4.05 10.16 -5.55
N PHE A 233 5.06 9.36 -5.83
CA PHE A 233 5.06 8.37 -6.92
C PHE A 233 5.94 7.19 -6.51
N TYR A 234 6.03 6.14 -7.32
CA TYR A 234 6.83 4.96 -6.97
C TYR A 234 7.61 4.40 -8.15
N ALA A 235 8.62 3.59 -7.86
CA ALA A 235 9.26 2.68 -8.81
C ALA A 235 9.23 1.25 -8.24
N MET A 236 9.05 0.26 -9.11
CA MET A 236 9.20 -1.14 -8.72
C MET A 236 10.67 -1.45 -8.42
N LEU A 237 10.89 -2.34 -7.45
CA LEU A 237 12.22 -2.84 -7.12
C LEU A 237 12.38 -4.30 -7.58
N ASP A 238 13.57 -4.64 -8.04
CA ASP A 238 13.95 -6.03 -8.32
C ASP A 238 14.27 -6.81 -7.02
N GLU A 239 14.68 -8.07 -7.16
CA GLU A 239 15.03 -8.96 -6.04
C GLU A 239 16.31 -8.55 -5.30
N ARG A 240 16.98 -7.49 -5.73
CA ARG A 240 18.18 -6.91 -5.11
C ARG A 240 17.92 -5.49 -4.58
N GLY A 241 16.66 -5.05 -4.58
CA GLY A 241 16.28 -3.72 -4.10
C GLY A 241 16.59 -2.57 -5.06
N ARG A 242 16.86 -2.85 -6.35
CA ARG A 242 17.19 -1.83 -7.35
C ARG A 242 15.94 -1.42 -8.11
N ALA A 243 15.80 -0.12 -8.39
CA ALA A 243 14.71 0.39 -9.22
C ALA A 243 14.77 -0.24 -10.62
N THR A 244 13.63 -0.73 -11.11
CA THR A 244 13.56 -1.41 -12.40
C THR A 244 13.38 -0.46 -13.59
N GLY A 245 13.25 0.85 -13.34
CA GLY A 245 13.08 1.86 -14.37
C GLY A 245 12.63 3.21 -13.79
N ALA A 246 11.99 4.02 -14.63
CA ALA A 246 11.41 5.30 -14.22
C ALA A 246 10.29 5.12 -13.19
N GLY A 247 10.09 6.14 -12.35
CA GLY A 247 8.98 6.18 -11.41
C GLY A 247 7.66 6.57 -12.09
N TYR A 248 6.53 6.21 -11.51
CA TYR A 248 5.20 6.59 -12.03
C TYR A 248 4.13 6.67 -10.94
N ASP A 249 3.04 7.37 -11.25
CA ASP A 249 1.89 7.54 -10.38
C ASP A 249 0.59 6.98 -11.00
N SER A 250 -0.49 6.93 -10.21
CA SER A 250 -1.83 6.52 -10.67
C SER A 250 -2.52 7.55 -11.56
N CYS A 251 -1.90 8.72 -11.76
CA CYS A 251 -2.31 9.73 -12.74
C CYS A 251 -1.60 9.52 -14.10
N ASN A 252 -0.82 8.44 -14.24
CA ASN A 252 -0.02 8.08 -15.42
C ASN A 252 1.10 9.07 -15.76
N ARG A 253 1.61 9.82 -14.78
CA ARG A 253 2.84 10.57 -14.96
C ARG A 253 4.03 9.62 -14.80
N VAL A 254 5.05 9.83 -15.61
CA VAL A 254 6.32 9.08 -15.58
C VAL A 254 7.44 10.04 -15.21
N TYR A 255 8.36 9.57 -14.38
CA TYR A 255 9.40 10.34 -13.72
C TYR A 255 10.75 9.65 -13.92
N GLU A 256 11.52 10.11 -14.90
CA GLU A 256 12.91 9.67 -15.10
C GLU A 256 13.81 10.13 -13.94
N THR A 257 13.54 11.33 -13.44
CA THR A 257 14.22 11.95 -12.30
C THR A 257 13.21 12.41 -11.27
N HIS A 258 13.61 12.37 -9.99
CA HIS A 258 12.86 12.97 -8.90
C HIS A 258 12.69 14.47 -9.15
N PRO A 259 11.45 15.03 -9.21
CA PRO A 259 11.29 16.40 -9.69
C PRO A 259 11.85 17.49 -8.76
N ASP A 260 12.14 17.19 -7.49
CA ASP A 260 12.70 18.19 -6.55
C ASP A 260 14.23 18.07 -6.41
N SER A 261 14.77 16.86 -6.47
CA SER A 261 16.19 16.61 -6.20
C SER A 261 17.00 16.34 -7.47
N GLY A 262 16.33 16.07 -8.59
CA GLY A 262 16.97 15.75 -9.87
C GLY A 262 17.63 14.37 -9.92
N VAL A 263 17.58 13.60 -8.82
CA VAL A 263 18.14 12.24 -8.76
C VAL A 263 17.42 11.35 -9.77
N ARG A 264 18.18 10.58 -10.56
CA ARG A 264 17.60 9.63 -11.50
C ARG A 264 16.99 8.44 -10.76
N ILE A 265 15.74 8.12 -11.06
CA ILE A 265 14.99 7.10 -10.33
C ILE A 265 15.54 5.70 -10.62
N SER A 266 15.94 5.43 -11.86
CA SER A 266 16.52 4.14 -12.25
C SER A 266 17.90 3.86 -11.64
N ASP A 267 18.57 4.86 -11.07
CA ASP A 267 19.85 4.69 -10.37
C ASP A 267 19.62 4.34 -8.87
N PHE A 268 18.38 4.32 -8.38
CA PHE A 268 18.06 4.05 -6.98
C PHE A 268 18.30 2.58 -6.59
N GLU A 269 18.92 2.40 -5.43
CA GLU A 269 19.09 1.12 -4.74
C GLU A 269 18.65 1.30 -3.28
N LEU A 270 17.81 0.39 -2.79
CA LEU A 270 17.30 0.44 -1.42
C LEU A 270 18.44 0.19 -0.42
N PRO A 271 18.79 1.17 0.45
CA PRO A 271 19.80 0.95 1.47
C PRO A 271 19.42 -0.19 2.41
N ARG A 272 20.42 -0.95 2.87
CA ARG A 272 20.26 -2.05 3.82
C ARG A 272 19.23 -3.11 3.38
N PHE A 273 19.19 -3.41 2.08
CA PHE A 273 18.21 -4.32 1.48
C PHE A 273 18.08 -5.66 2.23
N ASP A 274 19.18 -6.34 2.54
CA ASP A 274 19.15 -7.62 3.25
C ASP A 274 18.52 -7.50 4.65
N GLU A 275 18.75 -6.38 5.34
CA GLU A 275 18.12 -6.10 6.64
C GLU A 275 16.62 -5.87 6.49
N VAL A 276 16.17 -5.21 5.42
CA VAL A 276 14.74 -5.03 5.10
C VAL A 276 14.07 -6.38 4.89
N VAL A 277 14.68 -7.28 4.10
CA VAL A 277 14.15 -8.63 3.87
C VAL A 277 14.01 -9.40 5.18
N ALA A 278 15.07 -9.41 6.00
CA ALA A 278 15.03 -10.07 7.31
C ALA A 278 14.02 -9.41 8.28
N PHE A 279 13.82 -8.09 8.19
CA PHE A 279 12.87 -7.36 9.01
C PHE A 279 11.42 -7.69 8.66
N VAL A 280 11.09 -7.81 7.36
CA VAL A 280 9.77 -8.21 6.88
C VAL A 280 9.37 -9.58 7.45
N ASP A 281 10.31 -10.54 7.50
CA ASP A 281 10.03 -11.84 8.09
C ASP A 281 9.75 -11.77 9.61
N ARG A 282 10.45 -10.89 10.33
CA ARG A 282 10.19 -10.68 11.77
C ARG A 282 8.82 -10.08 12.01
N VAL A 283 8.44 -9.01 11.29
CA VAL A 283 7.16 -8.33 11.52
C VAL A 283 5.97 -9.19 11.07
N ALA A 284 6.12 -10.01 10.03
CA ALA A 284 5.06 -10.91 9.57
C ALA A 284 4.69 -11.99 10.60
N ARG A 285 5.60 -12.33 11.52
CA ARG A 285 5.37 -13.30 12.60
C ARG A 285 4.67 -12.71 13.83
N VAL A 286 4.52 -11.39 13.93
CA VAL A 286 3.89 -10.74 15.10
C VAL A 286 2.39 -11.03 15.14
N VAL A 287 1.72 -10.99 13.97
CA VAL A 287 0.30 -11.33 13.81
C VAL A 287 0.15 -12.40 12.73
N PRO A 288 0.57 -13.66 13.01
CA PRO A 288 0.68 -14.72 11.98
C PRO A 288 -0.68 -15.14 11.38
N GLN A 289 -1.79 -14.69 11.97
CA GLN A 289 -3.15 -14.91 11.47
C GLN A 289 -3.50 -14.01 10.28
N VAL A 290 -2.76 -12.91 10.09
CA VAL A 290 -2.86 -12.03 8.91
C VAL A 290 -1.63 -12.29 8.05
N ARG A 291 -1.81 -13.05 6.98
CA ARG A 291 -0.70 -13.70 6.28
C ARG A 291 -0.28 -12.95 5.03
N TYR A 292 -1.19 -12.22 4.40
CA TYR A 292 -0.93 -11.45 3.20
C TYR A 292 -0.96 -9.96 3.54
N VAL A 293 0.20 -9.32 3.57
CA VAL A 293 0.33 -7.94 4.06
C VAL A 293 1.22 -7.11 3.14
N GLY A 294 0.80 -5.89 2.86
CA GLY A 294 1.62 -4.82 2.31
C GLY A 294 2.24 -4.02 3.43
N TRP A 295 3.51 -4.26 3.73
CA TRP A 295 4.27 -3.57 4.76
C TRP A 295 4.87 -2.29 4.18
N ASP A 296 4.69 -1.17 4.88
CA ASP A 296 5.43 0.06 4.57
C ASP A 296 6.56 0.23 5.57
N ILE A 297 7.77 0.25 5.03
CA ILE A 297 9.01 0.25 5.78
C ILE A 297 9.77 1.53 5.46
N ALA A 298 10.34 2.17 6.47
CA ALA A 298 11.33 3.21 6.29
C ALA A 298 12.69 2.67 6.70
N VAL A 299 13.72 2.89 5.89
CA VAL A 299 15.10 2.55 6.27
C VAL A 299 15.70 3.75 7.00
N THR A 300 16.26 3.52 8.18
CA THR A 300 16.97 4.54 8.97
C THR A 300 18.48 4.27 8.96
N ALA A 301 19.26 5.17 9.55
CA ALA A 301 20.68 4.94 9.78
C ALA A 301 20.97 3.70 10.65
N HIS A 302 20.00 3.26 11.48
CA HIS A 302 20.13 2.15 12.43
C HIS A 302 19.43 0.86 11.98
N GLY A 303 18.86 0.84 10.77
CA GLY A 303 18.12 -0.29 10.23
C GLY A 303 16.68 0.05 9.84
N PRO A 304 15.94 -0.93 9.31
CA PRO A 304 14.54 -0.75 8.91
C PRO A 304 13.61 -0.60 10.11
N VAL A 305 12.62 0.28 9.96
CA VAL A 305 11.55 0.51 10.94
C VAL A 305 10.20 0.42 10.26
N LEU A 306 9.19 0.00 11.02
CA LEU A 306 7.86 -0.21 10.51
C LEU A 306 7.04 1.09 10.57
N VAL A 307 6.42 1.46 9.44
CA VAL A 307 5.55 2.64 9.35
C VAL A 307 4.08 2.23 9.47
N GLU A 308 3.64 1.29 8.63
CA GLU A 308 2.28 0.74 8.64
C GLU A 308 2.25 -0.67 8.03
N GLY A 309 1.17 -1.43 8.27
CA GLY A 309 0.88 -2.71 7.63
C GLY A 309 -0.53 -2.72 7.06
N ASN A 310 -0.68 -3.24 5.84
CA ASN A 310 -1.95 -3.23 5.10
C ASN A 310 -2.38 -4.66 4.72
N TRP A 311 -3.37 -5.24 5.40
CA TRP A 311 -3.87 -6.61 5.12
C TRP A 311 -4.62 -6.73 3.78
N ALA A 312 -5.35 -5.69 3.37
CA ALA A 312 -5.98 -5.59 2.04
C ALA A 312 -5.07 -4.83 1.07
N ALA A 313 -3.83 -5.30 0.90
CA ALA A 313 -2.79 -4.58 0.20
C ALA A 313 -3.18 -4.24 -1.25
N GLY A 314 -3.10 -2.95 -1.59
CA GLY A 314 -3.12 -2.50 -2.97
C GLY A 314 -1.93 -3.08 -3.74
N VAL A 315 -2.14 -3.32 -5.03
CA VAL A 315 -1.12 -3.92 -5.90
C VAL A 315 -0.20 -2.84 -6.47
N TYR A 316 1.09 -3.16 -6.52
CA TYR A 316 2.11 -2.44 -7.27
C TYR A 316 2.68 -3.40 -8.32
N GLU A 317 2.67 -2.96 -9.57
CA GLU A 317 3.11 -3.76 -10.72
C GLU A 317 3.79 -2.87 -11.74
N ASN A 318 4.59 -3.50 -12.61
CA ASN A 318 5.34 -2.82 -13.66
C ASN A 318 4.42 -2.03 -14.60
N LYS A 319 4.90 -0.88 -15.07
CA LYS A 319 4.26 -0.11 -16.14
C LYS A 319 5.11 -0.25 -17.41
N PRO A 320 4.65 -1.00 -18.44
CA PRO A 320 5.42 -1.25 -19.64
C PRO A 320 5.89 0.01 -20.35
N SER A 321 5.07 1.07 -20.39
CA SER A 321 5.48 2.33 -21.02
C SER A 321 6.55 3.12 -20.27
N ALA A 322 6.74 2.86 -18.96
CA ALA A 322 7.73 3.53 -18.12
C ALA A 322 9.01 2.71 -17.93
N THR A 323 8.90 1.38 -17.93
CA THR A 323 10.00 0.48 -17.56
C THR A 323 10.50 -0.38 -18.72
N GLY A 324 9.71 -0.51 -19.79
CA GLY A 324 9.93 -1.51 -20.83
C GLY A 324 9.68 -2.96 -20.39
N ILE A 325 9.42 -3.20 -19.10
CA ILE A 325 9.11 -4.54 -18.57
C ILE A 325 7.65 -4.85 -18.85
N ARG A 326 7.42 -5.95 -19.56
CA ARG A 326 6.11 -6.35 -20.06
C ARG A 326 5.46 -7.47 -19.27
N THR A 327 6.13 -7.98 -18.24
CA THR A 327 5.64 -9.02 -17.32
C THR A 327 5.41 -8.46 -15.92
N GLY A 328 4.41 -9.01 -15.24
CA GLY A 328 4.13 -8.72 -13.83
C GLY A 328 4.69 -9.78 -12.88
N HIS A 329 4.23 -9.73 -11.63
CA HIS A 329 4.75 -10.51 -10.52
C HIS A 329 3.86 -11.69 -10.12
N LYS A 330 2.71 -11.91 -10.75
CA LYS A 330 1.69 -12.87 -10.31
C LYS A 330 2.22 -14.29 -10.09
N ASP A 331 3.16 -14.73 -10.91
CA ASP A 331 3.75 -16.07 -10.77
C ASP A 331 4.47 -16.24 -9.42
N ARG A 332 5.11 -15.18 -8.89
CA ARG A 332 5.70 -15.21 -7.54
C ARG A 332 4.64 -15.44 -6.46
N TYR A 333 3.48 -14.80 -6.60
CA TYR A 333 2.35 -14.99 -5.69
C TYR A 333 1.84 -16.42 -5.76
N LEU A 334 1.66 -16.96 -6.97
CA LEU A 334 1.16 -18.33 -7.17
C LEU A 334 2.14 -19.37 -6.60
N THR A 335 3.44 -19.18 -6.79
CA THR A 335 4.48 -20.05 -6.23
C THR A 335 4.48 -20.03 -4.70
N ALA A 336 4.46 -18.84 -4.10
CA ALA A 336 4.47 -18.70 -2.63
C ALA A 336 3.20 -19.25 -1.97
N ILE A 337 2.04 -19.11 -2.62
CA ILE A 337 0.74 -19.43 -2.03
C ILE A 337 0.26 -20.84 -2.38
N GLY A 338 0.80 -21.46 -3.44
CA GLY A 338 0.27 -22.69 -4.04
C GLY A 338 0.12 -23.89 -3.10
N ALA A 339 0.90 -23.96 -2.03
CA ALA A 339 0.84 -25.04 -1.02
C ALA A 339 0.17 -24.62 0.30
N ALA A 340 -0.17 -23.34 0.47
CA ALA A 340 -0.66 -22.80 1.73
C ALA A 340 -2.13 -23.18 2.00
N LYS A 341 -2.42 -23.63 3.22
CA LYS A 341 -3.80 -23.87 3.67
C LYS A 341 -4.50 -22.55 4.00
N PRO A 342 -5.72 -22.28 3.50
CA PRO A 342 -6.52 -21.13 3.90
C PRO A 342 -6.82 -21.10 5.40
N VAL A 343 -7.17 -19.93 5.93
CA VAL A 343 -7.64 -19.83 7.32
C VAL A 343 -8.98 -20.56 7.47
N SER A 344 -9.06 -21.43 8.48
CA SER A 344 -10.31 -22.07 8.90
C SER A 344 -11.33 -21.00 9.26
N ARG A 345 -12.36 -20.80 8.43
CA ARG A 345 -13.49 -19.96 8.80
C ARG A 345 -14.16 -20.62 10.00
N HIS A 346 -13.87 -20.14 11.21
CA HIS A 346 -14.63 -20.53 12.38
C HIS A 346 -16.07 -20.14 12.09
N ARG A 347 -16.95 -21.15 11.99
CA ARG A 347 -18.39 -20.91 11.96
C ARG A 347 -18.72 -20.30 13.32
N THR A 348 -18.83 -18.99 13.40
CA THR A 348 -19.55 -18.32 14.50
C THR A 348 -21.01 -18.74 14.35
N GLY A 349 -21.31 -19.88 14.96
CA GLY A 349 -22.57 -20.58 14.91
C GLY A 349 -22.78 -21.31 16.22
N GLU A 350 -22.56 -20.63 17.33
CA GLU A 350 -23.21 -20.97 18.59
C GLU A 350 -24.12 -19.82 18.97
N ARG A 351 -25.42 -20.08 18.81
CA ARG A 351 -26.47 -19.36 19.50
C ARG A 351 -26.19 -19.50 20.99
N VAL A 352 -25.90 -18.40 21.68
CA VAL A 352 -26.10 -18.36 23.13
C VAL A 352 -27.61 -18.33 23.33
N ALA A 353 -28.17 -19.50 23.59
CA ALA A 353 -29.50 -19.66 24.15
C ALA A 353 -29.35 -19.67 25.67
N ALA A 354 -29.67 -18.55 26.30
CA ALA A 354 -30.31 -18.40 27.62
C ALA A 354 -30.28 -16.92 27.99
#